data_AF-A0A933GRA9-F1
#
_entry.id   AF-A0A933GRA9-F1
#
_cell.length_a   1.000
_cell.length_b   1.000
_cell.length_c   1.000
_cell.angle_alpha   90.00
_cell.angle_beta   90.00
_cell.angle_gamma   90.00
#
_symmetry.space_group_name_H-M   'P 1'
#
loop_
_entity.id
_entity.type
_entity.pdbx_description
1 polymer ?
#
loop_
_entity_poly.entity_id
_entity_poly.type
_entity_poly.pdbx_seq_one_letter_code
_entity_poly.pdbx_strand_id
1 'polypeptide(L)'
;MTTARKGATGKSAKKRDWKIGEIAVFNHLTDGARLEECLAIQADMGGRGFPMKIGKILIEKFYVDRQSLAALIKAQAANRGMDPAKADTSADIIKFTPVEHEILVERVREQKLVGPEQVDECFDLQMALEEHGIDKQLGEIMIEKGYLSRDLVSDILERHSLVKKSLVRGMVLQEEDQADAGPLLEDTDLLEAVKGRVEPESIRESRKLRFGRLVEEKGLATREDVKECLYIQFRLKELGVIKRIGELMVEKGHLRPPDVRRVLALQKQRLGKIRWSELAQSAEITAEDRQVSRILVENGVLSQDEVDECRFVQRALKDLGLSRSLAQVMVEKEYVERKILDGIVAETKAFEHAQAVQGQASAKQPSRSASLDMAYKEILGRSSDSQDGEGEAQGERRTSKRLDPLRSAAPRSGSRWIVWTAAGLVLSVGAGLLAWAFLAGEGPAEGEGGGEPAPQPEARGKAEAQRRLADLFGRARSERAALQEVLDASGRPGFDAAAAAGKVGETLSRVEKARAELSGLREAQTGFPILSAQVADLLEELRSLARTISGSLSDPPGLAAKAAEGKKRVDSLVESIEKQLKG
;
A
#
# COMPACT_ATOMS: atom_id res chain seq x y z
N MET A 1 49.04 39.75 -33.47
CA MET A 1 50.38 39.18 -33.71
C MET A 1 50.22 37.77 -34.26
N THR A 2 50.22 37.69 -35.58
CA THR A 2 50.13 36.47 -36.39
C THR A 2 51.55 35.98 -36.68
N THR A 3 51.98 34.92 -36.03
CA THR A 3 53.20 34.19 -36.44
C THR A 3 52.81 32.85 -37.03
N ALA A 4 52.98 32.79 -38.35
CA ALA A 4 52.92 31.59 -39.16
C ALA A 4 53.99 30.58 -38.73
N ARG A 5 53.62 29.30 -38.67
CA ARG A 5 54.56 28.18 -38.67
C ARG A 5 54.20 27.22 -39.80
N LYS A 6 54.96 27.33 -40.89
CA LYS A 6 55.03 26.37 -42.00
C LYS A 6 56.11 25.34 -41.68
N GLY A 7 55.82 24.07 -41.97
CA GLY A 7 56.82 23.08 -42.39
C GLY A 7 57.36 22.14 -41.32
N ALA A 8 56.67 21.03 -41.07
CA ALA A 8 57.30 19.78 -40.65
C ALA A 8 56.47 18.61 -41.19
N THR A 9 56.88 18.10 -42.34
CA THR A 9 56.34 16.92 -43.01
C THR A 9 56.81 15.65 -42.29
N GLY A 10 55.86 14.72 -42.08
CA GLY A 10 56.15 13.28 -42.09
C GLY A 10 56.97 12.70 -40.94
N LYS A 11 56.57 12.91 -39.68
CA LYS A 11 56.81 11.91 -38.62
C LYS A 11 55.45 11.45 -38.13
N SER A 12 55.16 10.15 -38.27
CA SER A 12 53.95 9.52 -37.78
C SER A 12 53.70 9.99 -36.34
N ALA A 13 52.66 10.81 -36.16
CA ALA A 13 52.25 11.26 -34.85
C ALA A 13 51.90 9.99 -34.06
N LYS A 14 52.80 9.58 -33.16
CA LYS A 14 52.52 8.49 -32.22
C LYS A 14 51.16 8.80 -31.60
N LYS A 15 50.16 7.98 -31.89
CA LYS A 15 48.84 8.04 -31.25
C LYS A 15 49.13 8.05 -29.75
N ARG A 16 48.86 9.18 -29.09
CA ARG A 16 48.86 9.21 -27.63
C ARG A 16 47.65 8.41 -27.20
N ASP A 17 47.81 7.50 -26.25
CA ASP A 17 46.69 6.83 -25.61
C ASP A 17 46.12 7.78 -24.57
N TRP A 18 45.10 8.55 -24.95
CA TRP A 18 44.45 9.46 -24.03
C TRP A 18 43.73 8.65 -22.94
N LYS A 19 43.96 9.02 -21.68
CA LYS A 19 43.21 8.45 -20.56
C LYS A 19 41.80 9.03 -20.55
N ILE A 20 40.81 8.27 -20.08
CA ILE A 20 39.40 8.68 -20.10
C ILE A 20 39.16 10.05 -19.44
N GLY A 21 39.91 10.38 -18.39
CA GLY A 21 39.87 11.70 -17.74
C GLY A 21 40.36 12.84 -18.63
N GLU A 22 41.43 12.63 -19.39
CA GLU A 22 41.95 13.63 -20.33
C GLU A 22 40.98 13.86 -21.49
N ILE A 23 40.34 12.79 -21.97
CA ILE A 23 39.29 12.87 -23.00
C ILE A 23 38.08 13.66 -22.45
N ALA A 24 37.71 13.47 -21.19
CA ALA A 24 36.64 14.22 -20.55
C ALA A 24 36.92 15.73 -20.50
N VAL A 25 38.15 16.11 -20.15
CA VAL A 25 38.57 17.52 -20.14
C VAL A 25 38.65 18.09 -21.56
N PHE A 26 39.18 17.31 -22.50
CA PHE A 26 39.30 17.71 -23.90
C PHE A 26 37.94 17.95 -24.57
N ASN A 27 36.94 17.12 -24.24
CA ASN A 27 35.58 17.27 -24.74
C ASN A 27 34.74 18.28 -23.94
N HIS A 28 35.35 19.04 -23.02
CA HIS A 28 34.68 20.02 -22.16
C HIS A 28 33.52 19.43 -21.32
N LEU A 29 33.56 18.13 -21.03
CA LEU A 29 32.59 17.47 -20.15
C LEU A 29 32.93 17.69 -18.68
N THR A 30 34.21 17.92 -18.38
CA THR A 30 34.70 18.32 -17.06
C THR A 30 35.85 19.30 -17.21
N ASP A 31 36.19 20.04 -16.16
CA ASP A 31 37.37 20.90 -16.14
C ASP A 31 38.57 20.18 -15.48
N GLY A 32 39.76 20.78 -15.61
CA GLY A 32 40.98 20.20 -15.04
C GLY A 32 40.92 20.06 -13.52
N ALA A 33 40.31 21.02 -12.83
CA ALA A 33 40.21 21.03 -11.37
C ALA A 33 39.33 19.88 -10.84
N ARG A 34 38.18 19.64 -11.48
CA ARG A 34 37.27 18.52 -11.16
C ARG A 34 37.91 17.17 -11.47
N LEU A 35 38.69 17.08 -12.55
CA LEU A 35 39.44 15.86 -12.84
C LEU A 35 40.50 15.58 -11.77
N GLU A 36 41.23 16.61 -11.31
CA GLU A 36 42.20 16.48 -10.22
C GLU A 36 41.52 16.04 -8.91
N GLU A 37 40.35 16.58 -8.58
CA GLU A 37 39.54 16.11 -7.44
C GLU A 37 39.20 14.62 -7.57
N CYS A 38 38.69 14.19 -8.74
CA CYS A 38 38.36 12.78 -8.97
C CYS A 38 39.59 11.86 -8.89
N LEU A 39 40.76 12.32 -9.34
CA LEU A 39 42.02 11.57 -9.23
C LEU A 39 42.50 11.47 -7.77
N ALA A 40 42.35 12.53 -6.97
CA ALA A 40 42.65 12.50 -5.54
C ALA A 40 41.75 11.49 -4.80
N ILE A 41 40.46 11.47 -5.12
CA ILE A 41 39.49 10.49 -4.60
C ILE A 41 39.88 9.06 -5.03
N GLN A 42 40.28 8.87 -6.29
CA GLN A 42 40.74 7.57 -6.79
C GLN A 42 41.98 7.08 -6.02
N ALA A 43 42.93 7.97 -5.73
CA ALA A 43 44.14 7.65 -5.00
C ALA A 43 43.86 7.30 -3.53
N ASP A 44 43.01 8.08 -2.83
CA ASP A 44 42.60 7.79 -1.45
C ASP A 44 41.88 6.44 -1.34
N MET A 45 40.93 6.17 -2.24
CA MET A 45 40.22 4.88 -2.25
C MET A 45 41.12 3.70 -2.62
N GLY A 46 42.07 3.90 -3.55
CA GLY A 46 43.08 2.90 -3.89
C GLY A 46 43.97 2.54 -2.69
N GLY A 47 44.34 3.52 -1.87
CA GLY A 47 45.10 3.31 -0.63
C GLY A 47 44.35 2.50 0.44
N ARG A 48 43.01 2.49 0.38
CA ARG A 48 42.15 1.73 1.30
C ARG A 48 41.78 0.33 0.80
N GLY A 49 42.33 -0.10 -0.35
CA GLY A 49 42.06 -1.42 -0.94
C GLY A 49 40.80 -1.47 -1.82
N PHE A 50 40.21 -0.32 -2.16
CA PHE A 50 39.00 -0.25 -3.01
C PHE A 50 39.29 0.57 -4.29
N PRO A 51 39.99 0.02 -5.28
CA PRO A 51 40.30 0.76 -6.49
C PRO A 51 39.03 1.04 -7.30
N MET A 52 38.60 2.30 -7.32
CA MET A 52 37.47 2.72 -8.14
C MET A 52 37.94 3.21 -9.53
N LYS A 53 37.22 2.87 -10.60
CA LYS A 53 37.50 3.41 -11.95
C LYS A 53 37.15 4.90 -11.99
N ILE A 54 38.01 5.74 -12.57
CA ILE A 54 37.80 7.20 -12.64
C ILE A 54 36.47 7.59 -13.30
N GLY A 55 36.00 6.82 -14.29
CA GLY A 55 34.69 7.04 -14.93
C GLY A 55 33.52 6.91 -13.96
N LYS A 56 33.61 6.01 -12.97
CA LYS A 56 32.59 5.85 -11.93
C LYS A 56 32.58 7.04 -10.97
N ILE A 57 33.76 7.52 -10.57
CA ILE A 57 33.90 8.70 -9.70
C ILE A 57 33.31 9.95 -10.39
N LEU A 58 33.56 10.13 -11.69
CA LEU A 58 32.98 11.23 -12.47
C LEU A 58 31.44 11.22 -12.49
N ILE A 59 30.82 10.04 -12.52
CA ILE A 59 29.36 9.87 -12.42
C ILE A 59 28.87 10.15 -11.00
N GLU A 60 29.51 9.56 -9.99
CA GLU A 60 29.11 9.73 -8.58
C GLU A 60 29.18 11.18 -8.11
N LYS A 61 30.14 11.95 -8.65
CA LYS A 61 30.27 13.39 -8.41
C LYS A 61 29.40 14.26 -9.31
N PHE A 62 28.60 13.66 -10.19
CA PHE A 62 27.74 14.34 -11.15
C PHE A 62 28.49 15.28 -12.11
N TYR A 63 29.78 15.04 -12.36
CA TYR A 63 30.54 15.82 -13.33
C TYR A 63 30.28 15.35 -14.76
N VAL A 64 29.99 14.07 -14.94
CA VAL A 64 29.69 13.47 -16.24
C VAL A 64 28.47 12.57 -16.08
N ASP A 65 27.49 12.69 -16.97
CA ASP A 65 26.35 11.77 -16.99
C ASP A 65 26.72 10.42 -17.65
N ARG A 66 25.84 9.41 -17.53
CA ARG A 66 26.09 8.07 -18.06
C ARG A 66 26.24 8.02 -19.59
N GLN A 67 25.49 8.85 -20.33
CA GLN A 67 25.56 8.90 -21.79
C GLN A 67 26.88 9.54 -22.24
N SER A 68 27.28 10.62 -21.58
CA SER A 68 28.55 11.30 -21.78
C SER A 68 29.74 10.38 -21.45
N LEU A 69 29.66 9.55 -20.39
CA LEU A 69 30.70 8.55 -20.11
C LEU A 69 30.76 7.47 -21.19
N ALA A 70 29.62 7.00 -21.70
CA ALA A 70 29.60 6.04 -22.80
C ALA A 70 30.23 6.62 -24.08
N ALA A 71 29.98 7.90 -24.38
CA ALA A 71 30.64 8.61 -25.48
C ALA A 71 32.16 8.72 -25.27
N LEU A 72 32.61 8.97 -24.03
CA LEU A 72 34.03 9.00 -23.68
C LEU A 72 34.73 7.65 -23.86
N ILE A 73 34.07 6.55 -23.50
CA ILE A 73 34.61 5.19 -23.68
C ILE A 73 34.74 4.87 -25.18
N LYS A 74 33.74 5.23 -25.99
CA LYS A 74 33.80 5.09 -27.45
C LYS A 74 34.92 5.92 -28.06
N ALA A 75 35.08 7.16 -27.61
CA ALA A 75 36.17 8.03 -28.03
C ALA A 75 37.55 7.45 -27.63
N GLN A 76 37.66 6.87 -26.43
CA GLN A 76 38.87 6.21 -25.97
C GLN A 76 39.22 4.97 -26.81
N ALA A 77 38.23 4.14 -27.13
CA ALA A 77 38.40 2.97 -27.99
C ALA A 77 38.84 3.36 -29.41
N ALA A 78 38.19 4.38 -30.00
CA ALA A 78 38.56 4.92 -31.31
C ALA A 78 40.01 5.46 -31.33
N ASN A 79 40.43 6.15 -30.25
CA ASN A 79 41.81 6.62 -30.10
C ASN A 79 42.81 5.46 -30.11
N ARG A 80 42.50 4.36 -29.41
CA ARG A 80 43.29 3.12 -29.41
C ARG A 80 43.24 2.34 -30.73
N GLY A 81 42.44 2.76 -31.70
CA GLY A 81 42.24 2.03 -32.95
C GLY A 81 41.38 0.78 -32.80
N MET A 82 40.65 0.66 -31.68
CA MET A 82 39.62 -0.35 -31.52
C MET A 82 38.33 0.12 -32.19
N ASP A 83 37.60 -0.84 -32.76
CA ASP A 83 36.28 -0.59 -33.35
C ASP A 83 35.32 -0.08 -32.27
N PRO A 84 34.79 1.16 -32.38
CA PRO A 84 33.90 1.73 -31.39
C PRO A 84 32.58 0.94 -31.24
N ALA A 85 32.21 0.12 -32.22
CA ALA A 85 31.06 -0.78 -32.12
C ALA A 85 31.32 -2.00 -31.21
N LYS A 86 32.59 -2.37 -30.99
CA LYS A 86 33.00 -3.48 -30.11
C LYS A 86 33.41 -3.02 -28.71
N ALA A 87 33.48 -1.71 -28.49
CA ALA A 87 33.64 -1.15 -27.16
C ALA A 87 32.31 -1.31 -26.41
N ASP A 88 32.16 -2.42 -25.68
CA ASP A 88 30.94 -2.76 -24.95
C ASP A 88 30.67 -1.71 -23.86
N THR A 89 29.89 -0.69 -24.22
CA THR A 89 29.46 0.39 -23.32
C THR A 89 28.35 -0.04 -22.37
N SER A 90 27.72 -1.19 -22.61
CA SER A 90 26.54 -1.67 -21.87
C SER A 90 26.92 -2.46 -20.63
N ALA A 91 27.90 -3.36 -20.73
CA ALA A 91 28.18 -4.34 -19.67
C ALA A 91 28.86 -3.74 -18.42
N ASP A 92 29.59 -2.63 -18.56
CA ASP A 92 30.41 -2.08 -17.47
C ASP A 92 29.79 -0.84 -16.78
N ILE A 93 28.78 -0.20 -17.39
CA ILE A 93 28.23 1.10 -16.93
C ILE A 93 26.95 0.94 -16.10
N ILE A 94 26.21 -0.14 -16.32
CA ILE A 94 25.05 -0.48 -15.50
C ILE A 94 25.48 -1.66 -14.66
N LYS A 95 26.30 -1.43 -13.62
CA LYS A 95 26.31 -2.35 -12.48
C LYS A 95 25.29 -1.80 -11.49
N PHE A 96 24.13 -2.45 -11.36
CA PHE A 96 23.21 -2.09 -10.29
C PHE A 96 23.94 -2.21 -8.97
N THR A 97 23.78 -1.18 -8.14
CA THR A 97 24.19 -1.27 -6.75
C THR A 97 23.34 -2.34 -6.05
N PRO A 98 23.87 -3.05 -5.02
CA PRO A 98 23.07 -4.00 -4.24
C PRO A 98 21.75 -3.39 -3.74
N VAL A 99 21.78 -2.10 -3.42
CA VAL A 99 20.60 -1.31 -3.04
C VAL A 99 19.58 -1.22 -4.17
N GLU A 100 20.01 -1.01 -5.42
CA GLU A 100 19.10 -0.98 -6.58
C GLU A 100 18.47 -2.35 -6.87
N HIS A 101 19.14 -3.48 -6.57
CA HIS A 101 18.54 -4.81 -6.64
C HIS A 101 17.41 -4.95 -5.61
N GLU A 102 17.66 -4.58 -4.35
CA GLU A 102 16.68 -4.68 -3.27
C GLU A 102 15.43 -3.84 -3.59
N ILE A 103 15.64 -2.61 -4.07
CA ILE A 103 14.56 -1.71 -4.50
C ILE A 103 13.76 -2.30 -5.66
N LEU A 104 14.43 -2.86 -6.67
CA LEU A 104 13.78 -3.45 -7.83
C LEU A 104 12.87 -4.59 -7.36
N VAL A 105 13.38 -5.48 -6.51
CA VAL A 105 12.62 -6.61 -5.95
C VAL A 105 11.43 -6.15 -5.13
N GLU A 106 11.63 -5.20 -4.22
CA GLU A 106 10.56 -4.66 -3.38
C GLU A 106 9.45 -4.05 -4.23
N ARG A 107 9.80 -3.22 -5.22
CA ARG A 107 8.81 -2.57 -6.10
C ARG A 107 8.09 -3.53 -7.02
N VAL A 108 8.80 -4.52 -7.56
CA VAL A 108 8.20 -5.55 -8.40
C VAL A 108 7.19 -6.39 -7.60
N ARG A 109 7.52 -6.72 -6.32
CA ARG A 109 6.60 -7.40 -5.39
C ARG A 109 5.40 -6.53 -5.01
N GLU A 110 5.62 -5.27 -4.66
CA GLU A 110 4.55 -4.33 -4.29
C GLU A 110 3.53 -4.13 -5.42
N GLN A 111 4.01 -4.01 -6.66
CA GLN A 111 3.16 -3.83 -7.83
C GLN A 111 2.55 -5.15 -8.33
N LYS A 112 2.87 -6.28 -7.69
CA LYS A 112 2.45 -7.63 -8.08
C LYS A 112 2.75 -7.94 -9.54
N LEU A 113 3.86 -7.40 -10.07
CA LEU A 113 4.27 -7.59 -11.45
C LEU A 113 4.89 -8.97 -11.66
N VAL A 114 5.55 -9.49 -10.62
CA VAL A 114 6.21 -10.80 -10.61
C VAL A 114 5.85 -11.48 -9.29
N GLY A 115 5.53 -12.77 -9.34
CA GLY A 115 5.21 -13.57 -8.15
C GLY A 115 6.45 -13.79 -7.26
N PRO A 116 6.27 -14.06 -5.95
CA PRO A 116 7.40 -14.31 -5.05
C PRO A 116 8.27 -15.48 -5.54
N GLU A 117 7.66 -16.54 -6.06
CA GLU A 117 8.35 -17.73 -6.59
C GLU A 117 9.23 -17.40 -7.81
N GLN A 118 8.77 -16.52 -8.70
CA GLN A 118 9.54 -16.07 -9.86
C GLN A 118 10.72 -15.19 -9.47
N VAL A 119 10.57 -14.39 -8.41
CA VAL A 119 11.67 -13.61 -7.83
C VAL A 119 12.71 -14.55 -7.24
N ASP A 120 12.27 -15.56 -6.48
CA ASP A 120 13.17 -16.53 -5.85
C ASP A 120 13.92 -17.37 -6.89
N GLU A 121 13.26 -17.83 -7.96
CA GLU A 121 13.92 -18.48 -9.11
C GLU A 121 14.99 -17.57 -9.74
N CYS A 122 14.72 -16.27 -9.88
CA CYS A 122 15.70 -15.34 -10.42
C CYS A 122 16.92 -15.20 -9.50
N PHE A 123 16.74 -15.26 -8.18
CA PHE A 123 17.84 -15.26 -7.21
C PHE A 123 18.67 -16.54 -7.29
N ASP A 124 18.02 -17.70 -7.37
CA ASP A 124 18.71 -18.99 -7.51
C ASP A 124 19.56 -19.02 -8.79
N LEU A 125 19.03 -18.49 -9.90
CA LEU A 125 19.79 -18.35 -11.15
C LEU A 125 20.92 -17.34 -11.05
N GLN A 126 20.73 -16.23 -10.34
CA GLN A 126 21.81 -15.28 -10.10
C GLN A 126 22.95 -15.96 -9.34
N MET A 127 22.64 -16.69 -8.27
CA MET A 127 23.63 -17.43 -7.49
C MET A 127 24.34 -18.49 -8.33
N ALA A 128 23.62 -19.28 -9.11
CA ALA A 128 24.22 -20.29 -9.99
C ALA A 128 25.13 -19.68 -11.08
N LEU A 129 24.77 -18.52 -11.64
CA LEU A 129 25.60 -17.80 -12.59
C LEU A 129 26.87 -17.23 -11.93
N GLU A 130 26.75 -16.71 -10.71
CA GLU A 130 27.87 -16.21 -9.92
C GLU A 130 28.86 -17.34 -9.56
N GLU A 131 28.38 -18.55 -9.24
CA GLU A 131 29.23 -19.74 -9.03
C GLU A 131 30.07 -20.09 -10.27
N HIS A 132 29.55 -19.81 -11.46
CA HIS A 132 30.25 -19.98 -12.74
C HIS A 132 31.08 -18.75 -13.15
N GLY A 133 31.19 -17.72 -12.30
CA GLY A 133 31.94 -16.50 -12.58
C GLY A 133 31.27 -15.56 -13.58
N ILE A 134 29.95 -15.72 -13.79
CA ILE A 134 29.15 -14.88 -14.67
C ILE A 134 28.39 -13.88 -13.81
N ASP A 135 28.90 -12.65 -13.72
CA ASP A 135 28.19 -11.54 -13.08
C ASP A 135 26.97 -11.15 -13.95
N LYS A 136 25.76 -11.53 -13.52
CA LYS A 136 24.52 -11.14 -14.20
C LYS A 136 23.56 -10.49 -13.22
N GLN A 137 22.87 -9.45 -13.66
CA GLN A 137 21.97 -8.72 -12.78
C GLN A 137 20.61 -9.37 -12.66
N LEU A 138 20.01 -9.27 -11.48
CA LEU A 138 18.67 -9.77 -11.26
C LEU A 138 17.65 -9.16 -12.23
N GLY A 139 17.77 -7.87 -12.54
CA GLY A 139 16.93 -7.20 -13.54
C GLY A 139 17.11 -7.75 -14.95
N GLU A 140 18.33 -8.15 -15.34
CA GLU A 140 18.60 -8.77 -16.63
C GLU A 140 18.06 -10.20 -16.67
N ILE A 141 18.23 -10.97 -15.58
CA ILE A 141 17.69 -12.32 -15.44
C ILE A 141 16.15 -12.30 -15.56
N MET A 142 15.49 -11.34 -14.89
CA MET A 142 14.04 -11.15 -14.97
C MET A 142 13.57 -10.79 -16.39
N ILE A 143 14.37 -10.02 -17.15
CA ILE A 143 14.05 -9.69 -18.55
C ILE A 143 14.21 -10.92 -19.45
N GLU A 144 15.29 -11.69 -19.27
CA GLU A 144 15.55 -12.89 -20.08
C GLU A 144 14.55 -14.01 -19.83
N LYS A 145 14.09 -14.16 -18.58
CA LYS A 145 13.00 -15.08 -18.23
C LYS A 145 11.64 -14.60 -18.71
N GLY A 146 11.55 -13.38 -19.24
CA GLY A 146 10.29 -12.80 -19.70
C GLY A 146 9.34 -12.40 -18.58
N TYR A 147 9.85 -12.27 -17.35
CA TYR A 147 9.06 -11.84 -16.18
C TYR A 147 8.82 -10.33 -16.18
N LEU A 148 9.77 -9.56 -16.71
CA LEU A 148 9.62 -8.11 -16.89
C LEU A 148 10.04 -7.70 -18.30
N SER A 149 9.39 -6.70 -18.86
CA SER A 149 9.91 -6.04 -20.07
C SER A 149 11.06 -5.10 -19.70
N ARG A 150 11.98 -4.87 -20.64
CA ARG A 150 13.08 -3.90 -20.47
C ARG A 150 12.55 -2.50 -20.15
N ASP A 151 11.46 -2.09 -20.77
CA ASP A 151 10.83 -0.78 -20.54
C ASP A 151 10.28 -0.69 -19.11
N LEU A 152 9.65 -1.75 -18.61
CA LEU A 152 9.10 -1.79 -17.25
C LEU A 152 10.19 -1.73 -16.18
N VAL A 153 11.31 -2.42 -16.39
CA VAL A 153 12.48 -2.33 -15.49
C VAL A 153 13.02 -0.90 -15.47
N SER A 154 13.16 -0.27 -16.65
CA SER A 154 13.60 1.12 -16.77
C SER A 154 12.66 2.08 -16.03
N ASP A 155 11.35 1.95 -16.20
CA ASP A 155 10.34 2.77 -15.56
C ASP A 155 10.38 2.67 -14.03
N ILE A 156 10.54 1.45 -13.49
CA ILE A 156 10.62 1.21 -12.03
C ILE A 156 11.85 1.93 -11.46
N LEU A 157 12.98 1.82 -12.14
CA LEU A 157 14.25 2.42 -11.71
C LEU A 157 14.23 3.95 -11.85
N GLU A 158 13.65 4.48 -12.92
CA GLU A 158 13.56 5.91 -13.15
C GLU A 158 12.68 6.58 -12.09
N ARG A 159 11.49 6.01 -11.81
CA ARG A 159 10.62 6.47 -10.72
C ARG A 159 11.35 6.47 -9.38
N HIS A 160 12.14 5.45 -9.11
CA HIS A 160 12.92 5.40 -7.88
C HIS A 160 14.06 6.42 -7.85
N SER A 161 14.74 6.66 -8.97
CA SER A 161 15.78 7.68 -9.07
C SER A 161 15.23 9.08 -8.81
N LEU A 162 13.98 9.36 -9.22
CA LEU A 162 13.28 10.62 -8.96
C LEU A 162 12.96 10.79 -7.48
N VAL A 163 12.57 9.72 -6.79
CA VAL A 163 12.36 9.72 -5.33
C VAL A 163 13.67 9.97 -4.58
N LYS A 164 14.79 9.37 -5.01
CA LYS A 164 16.12 9.66 -4.44
C LYS A 164 16.51 11.12 -4.68
N LYS A 165 16.33 11.64 -5.89
CA LYS A 165 16.64 13.04 -6.23
C LYS A 165 15.81 14.03 -5.41
N SER A 166 14.51 13.77 -5.21
CA SER A 166 13.65 14.64 -4.39
C SER A 166 13.99 14.57 -2.90
N LEU A 167 14.37 13.38 -2.40
CA LEU A 167 14.80 13.22 -1.01
C LEU A 167 16.14 13.92 -0.74
N VAL A 168 17.13 13.77 -1.63
CA VAL A 168 18.43 14.45 -1.51
C VAL A 168 18.25 15.96 -1.66
N ARG A 169 17.44 16.43 -2.60
CA ARG A 169 17.14 17.86 -2.76
C ARG A 169 16.42 18.44 -1.54
N GLY A 170 15.50 17.68 -0.92
CA GLY A 170 14.84 18.06 0.32
C GLY A 170 15.77 18.08 1.55
N MET A 171 16.85 17.29 1.54
CA MET A 171 17.88 17.31 2.58
C MET A 171 18.91 18.43 2.40
N VAL A 172 19.23 18.81 1.16
CA VAL A 172 20.17 19.90 0.84
C VAL A 172 19.52 21.27 1.02
N LEU A 173 18.22 21.42 0.77
CA LEU A 173 17.48 22.67 0.97
C LEU A 173 17.20 23.04 2.45
N GLN A 174 17.77 22.32 3.43
CA GLN A 174 17.75 22.73 4.84
C GLN A 174 19.03 23.46 5.29
N GLU A 175 20.02 23.65 4.39
CA GLU A 175 21.28 24.33 4.70
C GLU A 175 21.40 25.77 4.14
N GLU A 176 20.42 26.26 3.37
CA GLU A 176 20.41 27.64 2.84
C GLU A 176 19.22 28.45 3.38
N ASP A 177 19.20 28.67 4.69
CA ASP A 177 18.40 29.73 5.33
C ASP A 177 19.34 30.68 6.09
N GLN A 178 20.26 31.33 5.38
CA GLN A 178 20.94 32.58 5.80
C GLN A 178 21.84 33.13 4.67
N ALA A 179 21.25 33.69 3.61
CA ALA A 179 21.83 34.82 2.88
C ALA A 179 20.85 35.34 1.81
N ASP A 180 20.38 36.56 2.08
CA ASP A 180 19.92 37.60 1.15
C ASP A 180 20.05 37.31 -0.36
N ALA A 181 18.92 37.04 -1.03
CA ALA A 181 18.79 37.16 -2.47
C ALA A 181 17.36 37.62 -2.83
N GLY A 182 17.28 38.79 -3.45
CA GLY A 182 16.05 39.46 -3.88
C GLY A 182 15.29 38.77 -5.03
N PRO A 183 14.19 39.40 -5.50
CA PRO A 183 13.08 38.69 -6.09
C PRO A 183 13.26 38.43 -7.59
N LEU A 184 13.00 37.19 -8.01
CA LEU A 184 12.73 36.82 -9.39
C LEU A 184 11.51 35.90 -9.43
N LEU A 185 10.68 36.17 -10.43
CA LEU A 185 9.25 35.88 -10.54
C LEU A 185 8.89 34.39 -10.69
N GLU A 186 7.76 34.08 -10.04
CA GLU A 186 6.63 33.25 -10.51
C GLU A 186 6.91 31.82 -10.98
N ASP A 187 6.82 30.89 -10.02
CA ASP A 187 6.10 29.59 -10.15
C ASP A 187 6.01 28.91 -8.75
N THR A 188 5.38 29.60 -7.79
CA THR A 188 5.27 29.16 -6.38
C THR A 188 4.10 28.23 -6.09
N ASP A 189 3.11 28.13 -6.97
CA ASP A 189 1.82 27.50 -6.65
C ASP A 189 1.88 25.96 -6.59
N LEU A 190 2.83 25.33 -7.29
CA LEU A 190 3.02 23.86 -7.24
C LEU A 190 3.90 23.41 -6.05
N LEU A 191 4.76 24.29 -5.53
CA LEU A 191 5.67 23.98 -4.41
C LEU A 191 5.01 24.21 -3.06
N GLU A 192 4.09 25.19 -2.94
CA GLU A 192 3.29 25.38 -1.74
C GLU A 192 2.24 24.27 -1.55
N ALA A 193 1.68 23.72 -2.63
CA ALA A 193 0.73 22.60 -2.57
C ALA A 193 1.36 21.30 -2.00
N VAL A 194 2.68 21.10 -2.14
CA VAL A 194 3.41 19.97 -1.57
C VAL A 194 3.93 20.27 -0.15
N LYS A 195 4.28 21.53 0.15
CA LYS A 195 4.67 21.97 1.50
C LYS A 195 3.49 22.09 2.48
N GLY A 196 2.27 22.21 1.98
CA GLY A 196 1.04 22.37 2.78
C GLY A 196 0.54 21.13 3.53
N ARG A 197 1.15 19.95 3.36
CA ARG A 197 0.86 18.81 4.25
C ARG A 197 1.60 19.01 5.57
N VAL A 198 0.94 19.69 6.50
CA VAL A 198 1.34 19.74 7.92
C VAL A 198 1.53 18.30 8.37
N GLU A 199 2.79 17.86 8.52
CA GLU A 199 3.08 16.55 9.13
C GLU A 199 2.35 16.50 10.48
N PRO A 200 1.56 15.45 10.76
CA PRO A 200 0.85 15.34 12.02
C PRO A 200 1.84 15.43 13.18
N GLU A 201 1.47 16.16 14.23
CA GLU A 201 2.32 16.45 15.39
C GLU A 201 2.92 15.18 15.99
N SER A 202 2.17 14.08 15.99
CA SER A 202 2.60 12.76 16.45
C SER A 202 3.83 12.22 15.69
N ILE A 203 3.96 12.47 14.38
CA ILE A 203 5.14 12.10 13.59
C ILE A 203 6.33 13.00 13.94
N ARG A 204 6.10 14.30 14.17
CA ARG A 204 7.14 15.24 14.62
C ARG A 204 7.65 14.88 16.01
N GLU A 205 6.78 14.47 16.92
CA GLU A 205 7.17 13.99 18.26
C GLU A 205 7.89 12.64 18.22
N SER A 206 7.46 11.73 17.35
CA SER A 206 8.15 10.46 17.09
C SER A 206 9.58 10.67 16.59
N ARG A 207 9.84 11.73 15.82
CA ARG A 207 11.21 12.11 15.42
C ARG A 207 12.05 12.67 16.58
N LYS A 208 11.42 13.28 17.60
CA LYS A 208 12.10 13.72 18.84
C LYS A 208 12.49 12.54 19.74
N LEU A 209 11.88 11.37 19.53
CA LEU A 209 12.13 10.15 20.30
C LEU A 209 13.23 9.26 19.72
N ARG A 210 13.84 9.64 18.59
CA ARG A 210 14.97 8.88 18.04
C ARG A 210 16.18 9.00 18.96
N PHE A 211 16.85 7.87 19.18
CA PHE A 211 17.98 7.76 20.11
C PHE A 211 19.05 8.85 19.87
N GLY A 212 19.48 9.06 18.62
CA GLY A 212 20.51 10.06 18.30
C GLY A 212 20.12 11.49 18.69
N ARG A 213 18.86 11.87 18.51
CA ARG A 213 18.39 13.22 18.89
C ARG A 213 18.30 13.40 20.40
N LEU A 214 17.95 12.34 21.14
CA LEU A 214 17.99 12.36 22.61
C LEU A 214 19.42 12.50 23.15
N VAL A 215 20.40 11.89 22.48
CA VAL A 215 21.82 12.01 22.82
C VAL A 215 22.28 13.45 22.63
N GLU A 216 21.96 14.06 21.48
CA GLU A 216 22.26 15.47 21.16
C GLU A 216 21.59 16.42 22.17
N GLU A 217 20.29 16.22 22.45
CA GLU A 217 19.53 17.08 23.38
C GLU A 217 20.08 17.02 24.82
N LYS A 218 20.68 15.88 25.20
CA LYS A 218 21.32 15.73 26.52
C LYS A 218 22.77 16.19 26.55
N GLY A 219 23.31 16.66 25.43
CA GLY A 219 24.70 17.08 25.31
C GLY A 219 25.69 15.95 25.62
N LEU A 220 25.27 14.70 25.37
CA LEU A 220 26.11 13.52 25.64
C LEU A 220 27.04 13.20 24.46
N ALA A 221 26.66 13.59 23.25
CA ALA A 221 27.51 13.58 22.06
C ALA A 221 27.09 14.73 21.14
N THR A 222 27.98 15.11 20.22
CA THR A 222 27.69 16.15 19.21
C THR A 222 26.84 15.58 18.07
N ARG A 223 26.28 16.46 17.25
CA ARG A 223 25.50 16.07 16.07
C ARG A 223 26.39 15.38 15.04
N GLU A 224 27.65 15.80 14.96
CA GLU A 224 28.68 15.23 14.11
C GLU A 224 28.97 13.77 14.52
N ASP A 225 29.11 13.50 15.83
CA ASP A 225 29.33 12.16 16.36
C ASP A 225 28.16 11.21 16.03
N VAL A 226 26.92 11.71 16.18
CA VAL A 226 25.71 10.95 15.83
C VAL A 226 25.65 10.67 14.33
N LYS A 227 25.96 11.66 13.48
CA LYS A 227 26.03 11.47 12.02
C LYS A 227 27.09 10.45 11.62
N GLU A 228 28.28 10.50 12.23
CA GLU A 228 29.35 9.53 11.97
C GLU A 228 28.90 8.11 12.30
N CYS A 229 28.30 7.89 13.48
CA CYS A 229 27.80 6.58 13.87
C CYS A 229 26.66 6.07 13.00
N LEU A 230 25.76 6.95 12.51
CA LEU A 230 24.73 6.56 11.55
C LEU A 230 25.33 6.12 10.21
N TYR A 231 26.36 6.82 9.73
CA TYR A 231 27.06 6.44 8.50
C TYR A 231 27.73 5.07 8.64
N ILE A 232 28.39 4.81 9.78
CA ILE A 232 28.99 3.49 10.07
C ILE A 232 27.90 2.41 10.16
N GLN A 233 26.77 2.69 10.82
CA GLN A 233 25.65 1.75 10.93
C GLN A 233 25.12 1.37 9.54
N PHE A 234 24.99 2.35 8.64
CA PHE A 234 24.58 2.12 7.27
C PHE A 234 25.56 1.22 6.51
N ARG A 235 26.86 1.50 6.59
CA ARG A 235 27.91 0.68 5.95
C ARG A 235 27.98 -0.74 6.51
N LEU A 236 27.78 -0.93 7.82
CA LEU A 236 27.72 -2.27 8.42
C LEU A 236 26.47 -3.03 7.98
N LYS A 237 25.33 -2.34 7.81
CA LYS A 237 24.11 -2.93 7.28
C LYS A 237 24.31 -3.44 5.84
N GLU A 238 25.04 -2.70 5.00
CA GLU A 238 25.43 -3.16 3.65
C GLU A 238 26.27 -4.44 3.67
N LEU A 239 27.01 -4.68 4.76
CA LEU A 239 27.82 -5.89 4.97
C LEU A 239 27.04 -7.01 5.69
N GLY A 240 25.73 -6.86 5.91
CA GLY A 240 24.91 -7.83 6.64
C GLY A 240 25.09 -7.82 8.17
N VAL A 241 25.84 -6.86 8.71
CA VAL A 241 26.10 -6.73 10.15
C VAL A 241 25.15 -5.70 10.76
N ILE A 242 24.22 -6.16 11.59
CA ILE A 242 23.27 -5.27 12.28
C ILE A 242 23.82 -4.93 13.67
N LYS A 243 24.33 -3.70 13.84
CA LYS A 243 24.69 -3.12 15.15
C LYS A 243 23.71 -2.02 15.56
N ARG A 244 23.44 -1.90 16.86
CA ARG A 244 22.60 -0.79 17.37
C ARG A 244 23.42 0.49 17.45
N ILE A 245 22.81 1.64 17.18
CA ILE A 245 23.53 2.92 17.20
C ILE A 245 24.15 3.24 18.57
N GLY A 246 23.48 2.88 19.67
CA GLY A 246 24.03 3.08 21.02
C GLY A 246 25.30 2.24 21.27
N GLU A 247 25.40 1.06 20.69
CA GLU A 247 26.61 0.22 20.78
C GLU A 247 27.74 0.82 19.94
N LEU A 248 27.43 1.29 18.73
CA LEU A 248 28.40 1.97 17.85
C LEU A 248 28.97 3.24 18.48
N MET A 249 28.13 4.03 19.14
CA MET A 249 28.59 5.24 19.85
C MET A 249 29.48 4.90 21.04
N VAL A 250 29.29 3.75 21.70
CA VAL A 250 30.17 3.26 22.77
C VAL A 250 31.49 2.73 22.21
N GLU A 251 31.44 1.96 21.13
CA GLU A 251 32.61 1.41 20.44
C GLU A 251 33.52 2.52 19.88
N LYS A 252 32.93 3.63 19.44
CA LYS A 252 33.64 4.83 18.96
C LYS A 252 34.14 5.75 20.07
N GLY A 253 33.74 5.52 21.32
CA GLY A 253 34.12 6.36 22.46
C GLY A 253 33.29 7.65 22.62
N HIS A 254 32.27 7.85 21.80
CA HIS A 254 31.36 9.01 21.86
C HIS A 254 30.42 8.96 23.05
N LEU A 255 30.05 7.76 23.50
CA LEU A 255 29.23 7.54 24.70
C LEU A 255 29.86 6.53 25.63
N ARG A 256 29.61 6.66 26.93
CA ARG A 256 29.92 5.59 27.89
C ARG A 256 28.72 4.64 28.01
N PRO A 257 28.92 3.35 28.33
CA PRO A 257 27.83 2.42 28.59
C PRO A 257 26.72 2.92 29.56
N PRO A 258 27.03 3.61 30.68
CA PRO A 258 25.99 4.18 31.54
C PRO A 258 25.17 5.28 30.86
N ASP A 259 25.76 6.06 29.95
CA ASP A 259 25.07 7.13 29.24
C ASP A 259 24.03 6.56 28.27
N VAL A 260 24.36 5.46 27.58
CA VAL A 260 23.40 4.73 26.73
C VAL A 260 22.20 4.23 27.55
N ARG A 261 22.44 3.65 28.72
CA ARG A 261 21.35 3.21 29.61
C ARG A 261 20.45 4.37 30.04
N ARG A 262 21.04 5.54 30.34
CA ARG A 262 20.30 6.75 30.70
C ARG A 262 19.44 7.26 29.54
N VAL A 263 19.98 7.27 28.33
CA VAL A 263 19.23 7.67 27.11
C VAL A 263 18.09 6.70 26.83
N LEU A 264 18.31 5.39 26.94
CA LEU A 264 17.25 4.38 26.76
C LEU A 264 16.15 4.50 27.83
N ALA A 265 16.52 4.79 29.09
CA ALA A 265 15.55 5.05 30.16
C ALA A 265 14.71 6.31 29.86
N LEU A 266 15.32 7.38 29.37
CA LEU A 266 14.62 8.60 28.95
C LEU A 266 13.72 8.35 27.75
N GLN A 267 14.18 7.55 26.78
CA GLN A 267 13.37 7.16 25.61
C GLN A 267 12.13 6.39 26.06
N LYS A 268 12.29 5.39 26.95
CA LYS A 268 11.17 4.65 27.55
C LYS A 268 10.23 5.57 28.33
N GLN A 269 10.75 6.50 29.12
CA GLN A 269 9.95 7.45 29.88
C GLN A 269 9.12 8.38 28.99
N ARG A 270 9.70 8.88 27.89
CA ARG A 270 8.98 9.74 26.94
C ARG A 270 7.99 8.96 26.09
N LEU A 271 8.35 7.74 25.66
CA LEU A 271 7.43 6.85 24.97
C LEU A 271 6.22 6.51 25.85
N GLY A 272 6.43 6.29 27.15
CA GLY A 272 5.34 6.15 28.11
C GLY A 272 4.46 7.40 28.12
N LYS A 273 5.03 8.58 28.37
CA LYS A 273 4.25 9.83 28.48
C LYS A 273 3.43 10.17 27.22
N ILE A 274 4.03 10.08 26.04
CA ILE A 274 3.35 10.42 24.77
C ILE A 274 2.28 9.37 24.45
N ARG A 275 2.57 8.08 24.67
CA ARG A 275 1.58 7.02 24.46
C ARG A 275 0.35 7.22 25.35
N TRP A 276 0.50 7.47 26.65
CA TRP A 276 -0.64 7.46 27.56
C TRP A 276 -1.64 8.61 27.32
N SER A 277 -1.16 9.82 27.01
CA SER A 277 -2.04 10.97 26.75
C SER A 277 -2.73 10.89 25.38
N GLU A 278 -2.05 10.40 24.34
CA GLU A 278 -2.64 10.24 23.00
C GLU A 278 -3.53 8.98 22.90
N LEU A 279 -3.17 7.88 23.58
CA LEU A 279 -4.01 6.68 23.66
C LEU A 279 -5.33 6.95 24.40
N ALA A 280 -5.32 7.82 25.41
CA ALA A 280 -6.51 8.21 26.16
C ALA A 280 -7.47 9.12 25.37
N GLN A 281 -6.99 9.84 24.36
CA GLN A 281 -7.79 10.83 23.61
C GLN A 281 -8.38 10.30 22.29
N SER A 282 -7.91 9.17 21.74
CA SER A 282 -8.51 8.60 20.52
C SER A 282 -9.81 7.84 20.86
N ALA A 283 -10.93 8.52 20.70
CA ALA A 283 -12.27 8.20 21.18
C ALA A 283 -13.02 6.99 20.54
N GLU A 284 -12.33 5.98 20.01
CA GLU A 284 -12.99 4.86 19.31
C GLU A 284 -12.61 3.46 19.83
N ILE A 285 -12.14 3.36 21.08
CA ILE A 285 -12.15 2.07 21.79
C ILE A 285 -13.59 1.83 22.23
N THR A 286 -14.19 0.73 21.74
CA THR A 286 -15.54 0.33 22.14
C THR A 286 -15.61 0.17 23.66
N ALA A 287 -16.78 0.39 24.25
CA ALA A 287 -16.97 0.18 25.69
C ALA A 287 -16.62 -1.27 26.08
N GLU A 288 -16.95 -2.22 25.21
CA GLU A 288 -16.61 -3.65 25.33
C GLU A 288 -15.10 -3.88 25.41
N ASP A 289 -14.31 -3.32 24.48
CA ASP A 289 -12.85 -3.49 24.46
C ASP A 289 -12.20 -2.92 25.74
N ARG A 290 -12.77 -1.83 26.30
CA ARG A 290 -12.34 -1.26 27.59
C ARG A 290 -12.65 -2.17 28.77
N GLN A 291 -13.82 -2.79 28.78
CA GLN A 291 -14.24 -3.67 29.87
C GLN A 291 -13.47 -4.99 29.86
N VAL A 292 -13.34 -5.63 28.70
CA VAL A 292 -12.57 -6.87 28.55
C VAL A 292 -11.11 -6.67 28.93
N SER A 293 -10.48 -5.59 28.45
CA SER A 293 -9.09 -5.30 28.81
C SER A 293 -8.90 -5.03 30.30
N ARG A 294 -9.86 -4.38 30.96
CA ARG A 294 -9.81 -4.18 32.42
C ARG A 294 -9.91 -5.50 33.19
N ILE A 295 -10.86 -6.37 32.84
CA ILE A 295 -11.07 -7.66 33.51
C ILE A 295 -9.82 -8.55 33.36
N LEU A 296 -9.21 -8.58 32.17
CA LEU A 296 -7.98 -9.35 31.92
C LEU A 296 -6.80 -8.88 32.78
N VAL A 297 -6.66 -7.56 33.00
CA VAL A 297 -5.62 -6.99 33.86
C VAL A 297 -5.91 -7.24 35.33
N GLU A 298 -7.16 -7.06 35.77
CA GLU A 298 -7.57 -7.31 37.17
C GLU A 298 -7.42 -8.77 37.58
N ASN A 299 -7.67 -9.71 36.66
CA ASN A 299 -7.46 -11.14 36.88
C ASN A 299 -5.99 -11.56 36.76
N GLY A 300 -5.07 -10.65 36.45
CA GLY A 300 -3.65 -10.93 36.26
C GLY A 300 -3.35 -11.83 35.04
N VAL A 301 -4.29 -11.94 34.10
CA VAL A 301 -4.11 -12.71 32.85
C VAL A 301 -3.20 -11.95 31.89
N LEU A 302 -3.37 -10.62 31.83
CA LEU A 302 -2.52 -9.73 31.06
C LEU A 302 -1.91 -8.65 31.95
N SER A 303 -0.68 -8.28 31.64
CA SER A 303 -0.11 -7.02 32.12
C SER A 303 -0.71 -5.84 31.35
N GLN A 304 -0.67 -4.67 31.98
CA GLN A 304 -1.13 -3.44 31.33
C GLN A 304 -0.34 -3.12 30.05
N ASP A 305 0.96 -3.45 30.02
CA ASP A 305 1.83 -3.22 28.86
C ASP A 305 1.41 -4.08 27.64
N GLU A 306 1.03 -5.34 27.85
CA GLU A 306 0.53 -6.25 26.80
C GLU A 306 -0.79 -5.75 26.21
N VAL A 307 -1.69 -5.26 27.06
CA VAL A 307 -2.95 -4.64 26.61
C VAL A 307 -2.68 -3.45 25.70
N ASP A 308 -1.72 -2.60 26.05
CA ASP A 308 -1.41 -1.41 25.25
C ASP A 308 -0.65 -1.75 23.96
N GLU A 309 0.14 -2.82 23.94
CA GLU A 309 0.67 -3.39 22.70
C GLU A 309 -0.46 -3.86 21.78
N CYS A 310 -1.45 -4.60 22.29
CA CYS A 310 -2.61 -5.02 21.48
C CYS A 310 -3.41 -3.83 20.96
N ARG A 311 -3.62 -2.79 21.77
CA ARG A 311 -4.31 -1.56 21.31
C ARG A 311 -3.54 -0.86 20.21
N PHE A 312 -2.21 -0.86 20.28
CA PHE A 312 -1.37 -0.29 19.24
C PHE A 312 -1.53 -1.05 17.92
N VAL A 313 -1.49 -2.39 17.97
CA VAL A 313 -1.68 -3.23 16.78
C VAL A 313 -3.09 -3.10 16.21
N GLN A 314 -4.11 -3.04 17.06
CA GLN A 314 -5.50 -2.82 16.63
C GLN A 314 -5.66 -1.52 15.82
N ARG A 315 -5.00 -0.43 16.25
CA ARG A 315 -5.01 0.83 15.51
C ARG A 315 -4.27 0.73 14.19
N ALA A 316 -3.07 0.14 14.19
CA ALA A 316 -2.30 -0.06 12.96
C ALA A 316 -3.10 -0.85 11.91
N LEU A 317 -3.84 -1.88 12.34
CA LEU A 317 -4.74 -2.62 11.46
C LEU A 317 -5.91 -1.77 10.98
N LYS A 318 -6.51 -0.96 11.86
CA LYS A 318 -7.61 -0.06 11.51
C LYS A 318 -7.20 1.01 10.49
N ASP A 319 -6.00 1.57 10.62
CA ASP A 319 -5.44 2.55 9.67
C ASP A 319 -5.22 1.93 8.27
N LEU A 320 -5.03 0.62 8.22
CA LEU A 320 -4.96 -0.16 6.98
C LEU A 320 -6.36 -0.57 6.45
N GLY A 321 -7.45 -0.13 7.08
CA GLY A 321 -8.82 -0.52 6.74
C GLY A 321 -9.23 -1.90 7.26
N LEU A 322 -8.40 -2.56 8.08
CA LEU A 322 -8.68 -3.85 8.69
C LEU A 322 -9.25 -3.64 10.09
N SER A 323 -10.56 -3.82 10.26
CA SER A 323 -11.17 -3.79 11.58
C SER A 323 -10.97 -5.13 12.29
N ARG A 324 -10.22 -5.13 13.39
CA ARG A 324 -10.13 -6.25 14.34
C ARG A 324 -10.56 -5.75 15.72
N SER A 325 -11.25 -6.59 16.49
CA SER A 325 -11.52 -6.29 17.90
C SER A 325 -10.24 -6.43 18.72
N LEU A 326 -10.15 -5.73 19.85
CA LEU A 326 -8.97 -5.82 20.72
C LEU A 326 -8.78 -7.26 21.20
N ALA A 327 -9.89 -7.90 21.52
CA ALA A 327 -10.00 -9.32 21.87
C ALA A 327 -9.36 -10.24 20.81
N GLN A 328 -9.64 -9.99 19.52
CA GLN A 328 -9.06 -10.77 18.43
C GLN A 328 -7.56 -10.55 18.29
N VAL A 329 -7.10 -9.30 18.45
CA VAL A 329 -5.66 -8.98 18.41
C VAL A 329 -4.91 -9.64 19.57
N MET A 330 -5.51 -9.73 20.77
CA MET A 330 -4.91 -10.43 21.92
C MET A 330 -4.73 -11.92 21.68
N VAL A 331 -5.67 -12.57 20.97
CA VAL A 331 -5.57 -13.99 20.60
C VAL A 331 -4.56 -14.20 19.49
N GLU A 332 -4.56 -13.34 18.46
CA GLU A 332 -3.60 -13.42 17.35
C GLU A 332 -2.14 -13.19 17.80
N LYS A 333 -1.95 -12.44 18.89
CA LYS A 333 -0.65 -12.23 19.55
C LYS A 333 -0.29 -13.30 20.58
N GLU A 334 -1.15 -14.30 20.78
CA GLU A 334 -0.96 -15.39 21.76
C GLU A 334 -0.85 -14.92 23.22
N TYR A 335 -1.27 -13.69 23.55
CA TYR A 335 -1.28 -13.23 24.94
C TYR A 335 -2.44 -13.80 25.75
N VAL A 336 -3.55 -14.14 25.09
CA VAL A 336 -4.70 -14.77 25.73
C VAL A 336 -5.17 -15.94 24.88
N GLU A 337 -5.34 -17.10 25.51
CA GLU A 337 -6.00 -18.22 24.87
C GLU A 337 -7.46 -17.90 24.56
N ARG A 338 -7.91 -18.25 23.35
CA ARG A 338 -9.29 -18.01 22.90
C ARG A 338 -10.34 -18.51 23.92
N LYS A 339 -10.10 -19.64 24.58
CA LYS A 339 -11.01 -20.21 25.60
C LYS A 339 -11.21 -19.28 26.80
N ILE A 340 -10.15 -18.64 27.28
CA ILE A 340 -10.20 -17.72 28.43
C ILE A 340 -10.98 -16.46 28.01
N LEU A 341 -10.68 -15.95 26.82
CA LEU A 341 -11.34 -14.76 26.29
C LEU A 341 -12.84 -14.98 26.07
N ASP A 342 -13.23 -16.11 25.48
CA ASP A 342 -14.63 -16.46 25.26
C ASP A 342 -15.40 -16.57 26.60
N GLY A 343 -14.75 -17.12 27.64
CA GLY A 343 -15.29 -17.17 29.00
C GLY A 343 -15.55 -15.77 29.58
N ILE A 344 -14.57 -14.87 29.47
CA ILE A 344 -14.70 -13.49 29.97
C ILE A 344 -15.78 -12.73 29.20
N VAL A 345 -15.81 -12.83 27.86
CA VAL A 345 -16.83 -12.15 27.04
C VAL A 345 -18.24 -12.66 27.37
N ALA A 346 -18.40 -13.97 27.60
CA ALA A 346 -19.67 -14.55 28.01
C ALA A 346 -20.11 -14.05 29.40
N GLU A 347 -19.19 -13.99 30.36
CA GLU A 347 -19.45 -13.46 31.71
C GLU A 347 -19.82 -11.98 31.68
N THR A 348 -19.13 -11.19 30.85
CA THR A 348 -19.39 -9.75 30.67
C THR A 348 -20.80 -9.52 30.12
N LYS A 349 -21.20 -10.27 29.09
CA LYS A 349 -22.56 -10.19 28.51
C LYS A 349 -23.64 -10.67 29.47
N ALA A 350 -23.36 -11.71 30.26
CA ALA A 350 -24.28 -12.19 31.28
C ALA A 350 -24.50 -11.12 32.37
N PHE A 351 -23.44 -10.41 32.77
CA PHE A 351 -23.51 -9.32 33.73
C PHE A 351 -24.29 -8.11 33.20
N GLU A 352 -24.06 -7.71 31.94
CA GLU A 352 -24.84 -6.65 31.28
C GLU A 352 -26.33 -7.01 31.18
N HIS A 353 -26.64 -8.26 30.83
CA HIS A 353 -28.02 -8.73 30.77
C HIS A 353 -28.69 -8.71 32.15
N ALA A 354 -27.99 -9.13 33.20
CA ALA A 354 -28.49 -9.07 34.57
C ALA A 354 -28.78 -7.63 35.02
N GLN A 355 -27.88 -6.68 34.71
CA GLN A 355 -28.11 -5.26 35.00
C GLN A 355 -29.33 -4.70 34.24
N ALA A 356 -29.49 -5.06 32.96
CA ALA A 356 -30.64 -4.62 32.17
C ALA A 356 -31.98 -5.13 32.75
N VAL A 357 -32.02 -6.38 33.20
CA VAL A 357 -33.20 -6.96 33.85
C VAL A 357 -33.50 -6.28 35.19
N GLN A 358 -32.49 -5.99 35.99
CA GLN A 358 -32.65 -5.31 37.28
C GLN A 358 -33.10 -3.84 37.12
N GLY A 359 -32.61 -3.15 36.09
CA GLY A 359 -33.06 -1.79 35.74
C GLY A 359 -34.53 -1.74 35.32
N GLN A 360 -35.01 -2.74 34.57
CA GLN A 360 -36.42 -2.84 34.18
C GLN A 360 -37.36 -3.20 35.35
N ALA A 361 -36.89 -3.99 36.31
CA ALA A 361 -37.64 -4.29 37.53
C ALA A 361 -37.80 -3.05 38.43
N SER A 362 -36.78 -2.18 38.49
CA SER A 362 -36.84 -0.93 39.25
C SER A 362 -37.72 0.15 38.57
N ALA A 363 -37.82 0.15 37.24
CA ALA A 363 -38.67 1.09 36.49
C ALA A 363 -40.17 0.76 36.56
N LYS A 364 -40.55 -0.45 37.01
CA LYS A 364 -41.95 -0.89 37.15
C LYS A 364 -42.49 -0.81 38.58
N GLN A 365 -41.72 -0.33 39.55
CA GLN A 365 -42.30 0.05 40.84
C GLN A 365 -42.93 1.45 40.71
N PRO A 366 -44.25 1.61 40.91
CA PRO A 366 -44.85 2.94 40.99
C PRO A 366 -44.16 3.71 42.10
N SER A 367 -43.81 4.98 41.84
CA SER A 367 -43.16 5.84 42.81
C SER A 367 -43.89 5.76 44.16
N ARG A 368 -43.16 5.42 45.23
CA ARG A 368 -43.69 5.35 46.61
C ARG A 368 -44.37 6.65 47.05
N SER A 369 -44.14 7.77 46.37
CA SER A 369 -44.83 9.04 46.58
C SER A 369 -46.31 9.01 46.12
N ALA A 370 -46.69 8.19 45.14
CA ALA A 370 -48.10 8.06 44.71
C ALA A 370 -48.91 7.07 45.58
N SER A 371 -48.23 6.11 46.21
CA SER A 371 -48.86 5.11 47.09
C SER A 371 -49.11 5.63 48.51
N LEU A 372 -48.28 6.55 49.01
CA LEU A 372 -48.51 7.17 50.33
C LEU A 372 -49.63 8.22 50.30
N ASP A 373 -49.85 8.90 49.17
CA ASP A 373 -50.90 9.91 49.00
C ASP A 373 -52.32 9.31 48.90
N MET A 374 -52.43 8.05 48.46
CA MET A 374 -53.69 7.29 48.49
C MET A 374 -53.98 6.71 49.88
N ALA A 375 -52.97 6.21 50.60
CA ALA A 375 -53.15 5.66 51.94
C ALA A 375 -53.49 6.74 52.99
N TYR A 376 -52.97 7.96 52.84
CA TYR A 376 -53.30 9.07 53.76
C TYR A 376 -54.71 9.65 53.54
N LYS A 377 -55.27 9.53 52.33
CA LYS A 377 -56.67 9.93 52.04
C LYS A 377 -57.71 8.93 52.50
N GLU A 378 -57.33 7.66 52.66
CA GLU A 378 -58.25 6.60 53.10
C GLU A 378 -58.36 6.49 54.62
N ILE A 379 -57.32 6.92 55.37
CA ILE A 379 -57.32 6.90 56.85
C ILE A 379 -58.01 8.13 57.47
N LEU A 380 -58.08 9.27 56.77
CA LEU A 380 -58.72 10.50 57.27
C LEU A 380 -60.21 10.65 56.85
N GLY A 381 -60.79 9.64 56.18
CA GLY A 381 -62.10 9.75 55.53
C GLY A 381 -63.28 8.98 56.16
N ARG A 382 -63.12 8.30 57.31
CA ARG A 382 -64.24 7.56 57.94
C ARG A 382 -64.27 7.74 59.45
N SER A 383 -64.99 8.76 59.89
CA SER A 383 -65.60 8.81 61.22
C SER A 383 -67.11 8.75 61.08
N SER A 384 -67.72 7.67 61.55
CA SER A 384 -68.91 7.62 62.41
C SER A 384 -69.66 6.30 62.23
N ASP A 385 -70.07 5.74 63.38
CA ASP A 385 -71.10 4.71 63.58
C ASP A 385 -70.73 3.28 63.14
N SER A 386 -71.00 2.19 63.85
CA SER A 386 -71.49 1.89 65.21
C SER A 386 -71.49 0.36 65.32
N GLN A 387 -71.19 -0.17 66.52
CA GLN A 387 -71.68 -1.44 67.11
C GLN A 387 -71.40 -2.82 66.47
N ASP A 388 -70.84 -3.66 67.36
CA ASP A 388 -71.19 -5.05 67.71
C ASP A 388 -71.03 -6.19 66.69
N GLY A 389 -70.44 -7.30 67.16
CA GLY A 389 -70.80 -8.64 66.70
C GLY A 389 -69.66 -9.61 66.42
N GLU A 390 -69.62 -10.68 67.22
CA GLU A 390 -68.80 -11.89 67.11
C GLU A 390 -69.01 -12.67 65.79
N GLY A 391 -68.11 -13.60 65.46
CA GLY A 391 -68.45 -14.70 64.55
C GLY A 391 -67.29 -15.36 63.80
N GLU A 392 -67.05 -16.63 64.15
CA GLU A 392 -66.11 -17.57 63.54
C GLU A 392 -66.41 -17.96 62.07
N ALA A 393 -65.41 -18.64 61.48
CA ALA A 393 -65.52 -19.82 60.61
C ALA A 393 -65.18 -19.67 59.10
N GLN A 394 -64.15 -20.45 58.73
CA GLN A 394 -64.05 -21.41 57.61
C GLN A 394 -64.55 -21.03 56.21
N GLY A 395 -63.75 -21.36 55.19
CA GLY A 395 -64.33 -21.75 53.89
C GLY A 395 -63.45 -21.55 52.66
N GLU A 396 -62.51 -22.47 52.45
CA GLU A 396 -62.13 -23.04 51.16
C GLU A 396 -63.13 -22.84 49.97
N ARG A 397 -62.64 -22.35 48.81
CA ARG A 397 -62.53 -23.09 47.52
C ARG A 397 -62.44 -22.19 46.28
N ARG A 398 -61.39 -22.48 45.50
CA ARG A 398 -61.34 -22.69 44.03
C ARG A 398 -62.43 -22.05 43.17
N THR A 399 -62.04 -21.36 42.11
CA THR A 399 -62.27 -21.85 40.74
C THR A 399 -61.39 -21.17 39.70
N SER A 400 -60.87 -22.02 38.82
CA SER A 400 -60.20 -21.79 37.55
C SER A 400 -61.19 -21.55 36.41
N LYS A 401 -60.90 -20.60 35.50
CA LYS A 401 -61.29 -20.54 34.06
C LYS A 401 -60.21 -19.65 33.40
N ARG A 402 -59.29 -20.06 32.51
CA ARG A 402 -59.28 -20.80 31.23
C ARG A 402 -60.16 -20.21 30.11
N LEU A 403 -59.45 -19.67 29.10
CA LEU A 403 -59.71 -19.57 27.65
C LEU A 403 -60.76 -18.52 27.23
N ASP A 404 -60.59 -17.68 26.20
CA ASP A 404 -59.82 -17.80 24.95
C ASP A 404 -59.60 -16.42 24.25
N PRO A 405 -58.86 -16.36 23.12
CA PRO A 405 -58.21 -15.18 22.57
C PRO A 405 -59.01 -14.49 21.45
N LEU A 406 -58.70 -13.21 21.18
CA LEU A 406 -59.10 -12.54 19.95
C LEU A 406 -57.91 -11.84 19.27
N ARG A 407 -57.65 -12.33 18.04
CA ARG A 407 -57.31 -11.62 16.79
C ARG A 407 -57.73 -10.13 16.82
N SER A 408 -57.11 -9.17 16.14
CA SER A 408 -56.17 -9.11 15.01
C SER A 408 -55.85 -7.63 14.76
N ALA A 409 -54.62 -7.28 14.40
CA ALA A 409 -54.34 -6.11 13.57
C ALA A 409 -52.95 -6.22 12.92
N ALA A 410 -52.92 -6.33 11.60
CA ALA A 410 -51.80 -5.93 10.73
C ALA A 410 -51.83 -4.37 10.60
N PRO A 411 -50.82 -3.64 10.02
CA PRO A 411 -49.94 -4.09 8.94
C PRO A 411 -48.50 -3.50 8.87
N ARG A 412 -47.82 -3.88 7.77
CA ARG A 412 -46.70 -3.21 7.03
C ARG A 412 -45.26 -3.70 7.24
N SER A 413 -44.88 -4.60 6.32
CA SER A 413 -43.69 -4.61 5.45
C SER A 413 -42.42 -3.88 5.91
N GLY A 414 -41.32 -4.63 5.94
CA GLY A 414 -39.97 -4.09 6.00
C GLY A 414 -38.92 -5.18 5.93
N SER A 415 -38.76 -5.77 4.75
CA SER A 415 -37.76 -6.78 4.39
C SER A 415 -36.35 -6.34 4.80
N ARG A 416 -35.79 -6.95 5.86
CA ARG A 416 -34.41 -6.71 6.29
C ARG A 416 -33.75 -7.95 6.90
N TRP A 417 -34.11 -9.14 6.44
CA TRP A 417 -33.48 -10.39 6.87
C TRP A 417 -33.44 -11.34 5.66
N ILE A 418 -32.38 -11.24 4.85
CA ILE A 418 -31.72 -12.24 3.98
C ILE A 418 -30.59 -11.45 3.29
N VAL A 419 -29.50 -11.18 4.01
CA VAL A 419 -28.23 -10.69 3.39
C VAL A 419 -26.98 -11.33 4.03
N TRP A 420 -27.09 -12.11 5.11
CA TRP A 420 -25.91 -12.56 5.86
C TRP A 420 -25.41 -13.99 5.61
N THR A 421 -25.84 -14.65 4.53
CA THR A 421 -25.33 -15.99 4.17
C THR A 421 -24.65 -16.08 2.80
N ALA A 422 -24.36 -14.94 2.14
CA ALA A 422 -23.65 -14.93 0.85
C ALA A 422 -22.12 -14.69 0.96
N ALA A 423 -21.62 -14.24 2.11
CA ALA A 423 -20.20 -13.92 2.28
C ALA A 423 -19.28 -15.16 2.49
N GLY A 424 -19.85 -16.31 2.86
CA GLY A 424 -19.10 -17.55 3.07
C GLY A 424 -18.84 -18.37 1.79
N LEU A 425 -19.59 -18.13 0.71
CA LEU A 425 -19.46 -18.89 -0.54
C LEU A 425 -18.43 -18.29 -1.51
N VAL A 426 -18.02 -17.03 -1.28
CA VAL A 426 -17.08 -16.31 -2.16
C VAL A 426 -15.62 -16.67 -1.87
N LEU A 427 -15.30 -17.15 -0.66
CA LEU A 427 -13.94 -17.54 -0.27
C LEU A 427 -13.58 -19.00 -0.57
N SER A 428 -14.56 -19.89 -0.78
CA SER A 428 -14.30 -21.29 -1.20
C SER A 428 -14.13 -21.44 -2.71
N VAL A 429 -14.63 -20.49 -3.51
CA VAL A 429 -14.60 -20.54 -4.98
C VAL A 429 -13.27 -20.01 -5.56
N GLY A 430 -12.54 -19.16 -4.82
CA GLY A 430 -11.21 -18.67 -5.22
C GLY A 430 -10.12 -19.75 -5.21
N ALA A 431 -10.23 -20.76 -4.33
CA ALA A 431 -9.28 -21.88 -4.26
C ALA A 431 -9.52 -22.91 -5.38
N GLY A 432 -10.78 -23.11 -5.81
CA GLY A 432 -11.12 -24.04 -6.89
C GLY A 432 -10.63 -23.59 -8.28
N LEU A 433 -10.57 -22.27 -8.52
CA LEU A 433 -10.07 -21.68 -9.78
C LEU A 433 -8.55 -21.81 -9.95
N LEU A 434 -7.80 -21.78 -8.85
CA LEU A 434 -6.35 -22.03 -8.86
C LEU A 434 -6.03 -23.52 -9.02
N ALA A 435 -6.85 -24.42 -8.44
CA ALA A 435 -6.71 -25.86 -8.63
C ALA A 435 -7.08 -26.33 -10.05
N TRP A 436 -8.07 -25.69 -10.70
CA TRP A 436 -8.47 -26.03 -12.07
C TRP A 436 -7.47 -25.54 -13.12
N ALA A 437 -6.87 -24.36 -12.92
CA ALA A 437 -5.75 -23.88 -13.76
C ALA A 437 -4.49 -24.75 -13.62
N PHE A 438 -4.30 -25.41 -12.47
CA PHE A 438 -3.21 -26.35 -12.23
C PHE A 438 -3.44 -27.74 -12.84
N LEU A 439 -4.70 -28.20 -12.92
CA LEU A 439 -5.06 -29.51 -13.51
C LEU A 439 -5.29 -29.48 -15.02
N ALA A 440 -5.65 -28.33 -15.61
CA ALA A 440 -5.78 -28.18 -17.06
C ALA A 440 -4.42 -28.07 -17.79
N GLY A 441 -3.32 -28.01 -17.04
CA GLY A 441 -1.95 -28.08 -17.53
C GLY A 441 -1.30 -29.45 -17.31
N GLU A 442 -1.99 -30.55 -17.63
CA GLU A 442 -1.33 -31.84 -17.74
C GLU A 442 -0.42 -31.82 -18.97
N GLY A 443 0.89 -31.68 -18.72
CA GLY A 443 1.94 -31.85 -19.71
C GLY A 443 1.88 -33.26 -20.31
N PRO A 444 2.26 -33.41 -21.61
CA PRO A 444 2.33 -34.73 -22.22
C PRO A 444 3.36 -35.58 -21.44
N ALA A 445 2.94 -36.80 -21.10
CA ALA A 445 3.78 -37.81 -20.47
C ALA A 445 5.10 -37.94 -21.23
N GLU A 446 6.19 -37.98 -20.46
CA GLU A 446 7.56 -38.17 -20.92
C GLU A 446 7.65 -39.37 -21.87
N GLY A 447 7.81 -39.08 -23.16
CA GLY A 447 8.23 -40.02 -24.19
C GLY A 447 9.52 -39.48 -24.79
N GLU A 448 10.63 -40.17 -24.53
CA GLU A 448 11.95 -39.84 -25.05
C GLU A 448 11.94 -39.75 -26.58
N GLY A 449 12.45 -38.63 -27.10
CA GLY A 449 13.05 -38.54 -28.43
C GLY A 449 12.15 -38.10 -29.59
N GLY A 450 12.34 -36.86 -30.06
CA GLY A 450 12.09 -36.48 -31.46
C GLY A 450 11.39 -35.13 -31.67
N GLY A 451 12.16 -34.17 -32.21
CA GLY A 451 11.75 -32.96 -32.96
C GLY A 451 10.36 -32.36 -32.69
N GLU A 452 10.32 -31.27 -31.94
CA GLU A 452 9.13 -30.48 -31.66
C GLU A 452 8.55 -29.85 -32.96
N PRO A 453 7.30 -30.17 -33.36
CA PRO A 453 6.69 -29.56 -34.54
C PRO A 453 6.24 -28.13 -34.24
N ALA A 454 6.58 -27.18 -35.12
CA ALA A 454 6.16 -25.80 -35.02
C ALA A 454 4.62 -25.68 -34.88
N PRO A 455 4.10 -24.85 -33.96
CA PRO A 455 2.66 -24.75 -33.72
C PRO A 455 1.93 -24.28 -34.97
N GLN A 456 0.88 -25.01 -35.34
CA GLN A 456 0.06 -24.74 -36.52
C GLN A 456 -0.47 -23.29 -36.52
N PRO A 457 -0.51 -22.60 -37.67
CA PRO A 457 -0.87 -21.18 -37.77
C PRO A 457 -2.26 -20.86 -37.19
N GLU A 458 -3.18 -21.83 -37.17
CA GLU A 458 -4.51 -21.68 -36.58
C GLU A 458 -4.48 -21.49 -35.05
N ALA A 459 -3.52 -22.09 -34.36
CA ALA A 459 -3.38 -21.96 -32.90
C ALA A 459 -2.91 -20.55 -32.51
N ARG A 460 -2.04 -19.94 -33.33
CA ARG A 460 -1.57 -18.56 -33.12
C ARG A 460 -2.71 -17.55 -33.30
N GLY A 461 -3.55 -17.72 -34.32
CA GLY A 461 -4.70 -16.85 -34.56
C GLY A 461 -5.73 -16.88 -33.42
N LYS A 462 -6.01 -18.06 -32.85
CA LYS A 462 -6.92 -18.21 -31.70
C LYS A 462 -6.38 -17.55 -30.43
N ALA A 463 -5.09 -17.73 -30.13
CA ALA A 463 -4.45 -17.11 -28.97
C ALA A 463 -4.42 -15.57 -29.06
N GLU A 464 -4.16 -15.02 -30.24
CA GLU A 464 -4.19 -13.57 -30.45
C GLU A 464 -5.61 -13.00 -30.31
N ALA A 465 -6.61 -13.69 -30.88
CA ALA A 465 -8.02 -13.30 -30.73
C ALA A 465 -8.47 -13.31 -29.25
N GLN A 466 -8.05 -14.31 -28.47
CA GLN A 466 -8.32 -14.38 -27.04
C GLN A 466 -7.67 -13.23 -26.26
N ARG A 467 -6.41 -12.88 -26.57
CA ARG A 467 -5.75 -11.72 -25.95
C ARG A 467 -6.48 -10.41 -26.25
N ARG A 468 -6.87 -10.20 -27.51
CA ARG A 468 -7.62 -8.99 -27.90
C ARG A 468 -8.99 -8.92 -27.23
N LEU A 469 -9.68 -10.05 -27.07
CA LEU A 469 -10.95 -10.11 -26.33
C LEU A 469 -10.76 -9.80 -24.83
N ALA A 470 -9.70 -10.32 -24.22
CA ALA A 470 -9.36 -10.02 -22.81
C ALA A 470 -9.06 -8.52 -22.61
N ASP A 471 -8.30 -7.91 -23.52
CA ASP A 471 -8.00 -6.48 -23.50
C ASP A 471 -9.27 -5.62 -23.64
N LEU A 472 -10.17 -5.97 -24.56
CA LEU A 472 -11.45 -5.28 -24.73
C LEU A 472 -12.33 -5.38 -23.48
N PHE A 473 -12.33 -6.54 -22.80
CA PHE A 473 -13.05 -6.72 -21.55
C PHE A 473 -12.45 -5.91 -20.39
N GLY A 474 -11.11 -5.83 -20.33
CA GLY A 474 -10.39 -4.98 -19.38
C GLY A 474 -10.76 -3.50 -19.56
N ARG A 475 -10.80 -3.01 -20.80
CA ARG A 475 -11.24 -1.64 -21.12
C ARG A 475 -12.71 -1.42 -20.74
N ALA A 476 -13.61 -2.36 -21.02
CA ALA A 476 -15.01 -2.24 -20.64
C ALA A 476 -15.19 -2.10 -19.12
N ARG A 477 -14.40 -2.82 -18.31
CA ARG A 477 -14.38 -2.67 -16.84
C ARG A 477 -13.87 -1.30 -16.39
N SER A 478 -12.80 -0.78 -16.99
CA SER A 478 -12.27 0.54 -16.61
C SER A 478 -13.25 1.66 -16.94
N GLU A 479 -13.90 1.61 -18.11
CA GLU A 479 -14.91 2.60 -18.51
C GLU A 479 -16.16 2.53 -17.60
N ARG A 480 -16.57 1.33 -17.16
CA ARG A 480 -17.60 1.18 -16.14
C ARG A 480 -17.24 1.85 -14.82
N ALA A 481 -15.99 1.70 -14.37
CA ALA A 481 -15.53 2.34 -13.14
C ALA A 481 -15.55 3.87 -13.25
N ALA A 482 -15.18 4.42 -14.41
CA ALA A 482 -15.25 5.86 -14.68
C ALA A 482 -16.70 6.39 -14.64
N LEU A 483 -17.66 5.66 -15.23
CA LEU A 483 -19.09 6.04 -15.15
C LEU A 483 -19.63 5.94 -13.72
N GLN A 484 -19.17 4.97 -12.93
CA GLN A 484 -19.55 4.83 -11.52
C GLN A 484 -19.04 6.00 -10.67
N GLU A 485 -17.81 6.48 -10.92
CA GLU A 485 -17.25 7.66 -10.25
C GLU A 485 -18.11 8.90 -10.51
N VAL A 486 -18.53 9.11 -11.76
CA VAL A 486 -19.44 10.21 -12.12
C VAL A 486 -20.78 10.11 -11.40
N LEU A 487 -21.31 8.89 -11.27
CA LEU A 487 -22.57 8.63 -10.57
C LEU A 487 -22.46 8.89 -9.05
N ASP A 488 -21.37 8.44 -8.43
CA ASP A 488 -21.16 8.64 -7.00
C ASP A 488 -20.87 10.12 -6.67
N ALA A 489 -20.31 10.86 -7.62
CA ALA A 489 -20.11 12.30 -7.53
C ALA A 489 -21.42 13.09 -7.67
N SER A 490 -22.41 12.61 -8.44
CA SER A 490 -23.65 13.36 -8.71
C SER A 490 -24.53 13.59 -7.48
N GLY A 491 -24.30 12.85 -6.39
CA GLY A 491 -24.98 13.06 -5.10
C GLY A 491 -24.28 14.04 -4.15
N ARG A 492 -23.12 14.58 -4.51
CA ARG A 492 -22.32 15.44 -3.62
C ARG A 492 -22.64 16.93 -3.82
N PRO A 493 -22.66 17.75 -2.75
CA PRO A 493 -22.75 19.19 -2.90
C PRO A 493 -21.55 19.73 -3.67
N GLY A 494 -21.78 20.61 -4.66
CA GLY A 494 -20.74 21.14 -5.54
C GLY A 494 -20.43 20.28 -6.77
N PHE A 495 -21.30 19.34 -7.14
CA PHE A 495 -21.15 18.56 -8.37
C PHE A 495 -21.16 19.46 -9.63
N ASP A 496 -20.05 19.44 -10.37
CA ASP A 496 -19.93 20.13 -11.66
C ASP A 496 -20.51 19.24 -12.78
N ALA A 497 -21.75 19.53 -13.16
CA ALA A 497 -22.46 18.80 -14.21
C ALA A 497 -21.78 18.92 -15.59
N ALA A 498 -21.06 20.02 -15.87
CA ALA A 498 -20.38 20.21 -17.15
C ALA A 498 -19.12 19.33 -17.24
N ALA A 499 -18.33 19.28 -16.16
CA ALA A 499 -17.17 18.38 -16.08
C ALA A 499 -17.60 16.90 -16.15
N ALA A 500 -18.71 16.56 -15.48
CA ALA A 500 -19.30 15.22 -15.54
C ALA A 500 -19.78 14.85 -16.96
N ALA A 501 -20.46 15.76 -17.65
CA ALA A 501 -20.87 15.56 -19.04
C ALA A 501 -19.66 15.32 -19.97
N GLY A 502 -18.55 16.05 -19.76
CA GLY A 502 -17.29 15.84 -20.46
C GLY A 502 -16.73 14.43 -20.26
N LYS A 503 -16.63 13.97 -19.00
CA LYS A 503 -16.17 12.60 -18.67
C LYS A 503 -17.06 11.52 -19.30
N VAL A 504 -18.38 11.70 -19.26
CA VAL A 504 -19.34 10.75 -19.87
C VAL A 504 -19.20 10.71 -21.39
N GLY A 505 -18.99 11.87 -22.03
CA GLY A 505 -18.74 11.97 -23.47
C GLY A 505 -17.46 11.27 -23.90
N GLU A 506 -16.37 11.44 -23.14
CA GLU A 506 -15.11 10.74 -23.39
C GLU A 506 -15.25 9.22 -23.24
N THR A 507 -15.93 8.78 -22.17
CA THR A 507 -16.22 7.36 -21.92
C THR A 507 -17.03 6.75 -23.08
N LEU A 508 -18.05 7.46 -23.58
CA LEU A 508 -18.83 7.04 -24.74
C LEU A 508 -17.96 6.85 -26.00
N SER A 509 -17.06 7.80 -26.28
CA SER A 509 -16.16 7.70 -27.44
C SER A 509 -15.25 6.47 -27.34
N ARG A 510 -14.75 6.14 -26.15
CA ARG A 510 -13.92 4.95 -25.91
C ARG A 510 -14.70 3.65 -26.05
N VAL A 511 -15.94 3.60 -25.55
CA VAL A 511 -16.86 2.45 -25.72
C VAL A 511 -17.19 2.23 -27.20
N GLU A 512 -17.41 3.29 -27.98
CA GLU A 512 -17.66 3.19 -29.42
C GLU A 512 -16.44 2.66 -30.19
N LYS A 513 -15.22 3.10 -29.83
CA LYS A 513 -13.98 2.56 -30.39
C LYS A 513 -13.82 1.07 -30.07
N ALA A 514 -14.05 0.65 -28.82
CA ALA A 514 -13.98 -0.75 -28.42
C ALA A 514 -14.99 -1.62 -29.18
N ARG A 515 -16.18 -1.09 -29.47
CA ARG A 515 -17.19 -1.76 -30.29
C ARG A 515 -16.75 -1.93 -31.74
N ALA A 516 -16.13 -0.92 -32.34
CA ALA A 516 -15.59 -1.01 -33.70
C ALA A 516 -14.50 -2.09 -33.79
N GLU A 517 -13.60 -2.15 -32.80
CA GLU A 517 -12.58 -3.20 -32.67
C GLU A 517 -13.20 -4.60 -32.56
N LEU A 518 -14.25 -4.76 -31.74
CA LEU A 518 -14.98 -6.02 -31.60
C LEU A 518 -15.69 -6.45 -32.89
N SER A 519 -16.25 -5.51 -33.66
CA SER A 519 -16.86 -5.81 -34.96
C SER A 519 -15.85 -6.38 -35.94
N GLY A 520 -14.63 -5.83 -35.97
CA GLY A 520 -13.53 -6.37 -36.78
C GLY A 520 -13.12 -7.78 -36.37
N LEU A 521 -13.16 -8.10 -35.06
CA LEU A 521 -12.89 -9.46 -34.57
C LEU A 521 -13.99 -10.47 -34.94
N ARG A 522 -15.24 -10.01 -35.07
CA ARG A 522 -16.39 -10.84 -35.48
C ARG A 522 -16.31 -11.20 -36.97
N GLU A 523 -15.89 -10.26 -37.81
CA GLU A 523 -15.68 -10.50 -39.25
C GLU A 523 -14.52 -11.47 -39.52
N ALA A 524 -13.50 -11.46 -38.66
CA ALA A 524 -12.34 -12.35 -38.76
C ALA A 524 -12.62 -13.85 -38.46
N GLN A 525 -13.89 -14.27 -38.31
CA GLN A 525 -14.33 -15.66 -38.03
C GLN A 525 -13.50 -16.35 -36.92
N THR A 526 -13.17 -15.62 -35.87
CA THR A 526 -12.52 -16.20 -34.70
C THR A 526 -13.52 -17.14 -34.03
N GLY A 527 -13.10 -18.35 -33.63
CA GLY A 527 -13.97 -19.45 -33.17
C GLY A 527 -14.75 -19.22 -31.86
N PHE A 528 -15.08 -17.98 -31.50
CA PHE A 528 -15.75 -17.57 -30.26
C PHE A 528 -17.00 -16.70 -30.50
N PRO A 529 -17.99 -17.18 -31.27
CA PRO A 529 -19.19 -16.40 -31.61
C PRO A 529 -19.98 -15.99 -30.37
N ILE A 530 -20.04 -16.84 -29.34
CA ILE A 530 -20.80 -16.59 -28.10
C ILE A 530 -20.17 -15.46 -27.27
N LEU A 531 -18.86 -15.52 -27.01
CA LEU A 531 -18.16 -14.49 -26.24
C LEU A 531 -18.19 -13.13 -26.96
N SER A 532 -18.02 -13.13 -28.29
CA SER A 532 -18.10 -11.89 -29.07
C SER A 532 -19.50 -11.24 -29.01
N ALA A 533 -20.57 -12.04 -28.99
CA ALA A 533 -21.93 -11.52 -28.86
C ALA A 533 -22.18 -10.91 -27.48
N GLN A 534 -21.71 -11.56 -26.41
CA GLN A 534 -21.90 -11.05 -25.06
C GLN A 534 -21.07 -9.80 -24.75
N VAL A 535 -19.85 -9.71 -25.27
CA VAL A 535 -19.05 -8.49 -25.16
C VAL A 535 -19.74 -7.35 -25.94
N ALA A 536 -20.39 -7.66 -27.07
CA ALA A 536 -21.19 -6.66 -27.79
C ALA A 536 -22.41 -6.20 -26.98
N ASP A 537 -23.12 -7.11 -26.33
CA ASP A 537 -24.26 -6.79 -25.45
C ASP A 537 -23.82 -5.93 -24.26
N LEU A 538 -22.67 -6.25 -23.65
CA LEU A 538 -22.09 -5.45 -22.56
C LEU A 538 -21.76 -4.02 -23.02
N LEU A 539 -21.17 -3.86 -24.20
CA LEU A 539 -20.84 -2.55 -24.76
C LEU A 539 -22.10 -1.75 -25.10
N GLU A 540 -23.18 -2.39 -25.57
CA GLU A 540 -24.45 -1.70 -25.84
C GLU A 540 -25.14 -1.26 -24.56
N GLU A 541 -25.11 -2.08 -23.50
CA GLU A 541 -25.64 -1.69 -22.18
C GLU A 541 -24.84 -0.56 -21.54
N LEU A 542 -23.49 -0.58 -21.65
CA LEU A 542 -22.66 0.55 -21.21
C LEU A 542 -22.98 1.83 -21.98
N ARG A 543 -23.22 1.73 -23.29
CA ARG A 543 -23.64 2.86 -24.14
C ARG A 543 -25.02 3.38 -23.73
N SER A 544 -25.97 2.48 -23.47
CA SER A 544 -27.32 2.81 -22.98
C SER A 544 -27.25 3.54 -21.64
N LEU A 545 -26.43 3.04 -20.71
CA LEU A 545 -26.21 3.63 -19.40
C LEU A 545 -25.60 5.03 -19.52
N ALA A 546 -24.56 5.20 -20.33
CA ALA A 546 -23.93 6.50 -20.54
C ALA A 546 -24.86 7.52 -21.25
N ARG A 547 -25.70 7.08 -22.20
CA ARG A 547 -26.76 7.93 -22.77
C ARG A 547 -27.81 8.32 -21.74
N THR A 548 -28.18 7.40 -20.86
CA THR A 548 -29.15 7.65 -19.79
C THR A 548 -28.62 8.67 -18.78
N ILE A 549 -27.33 8.54 -18.41
CA ILE A 549 -26.64 9.53 -17.58
C ILE A 549 -26.61 10.88 -18.30
N SER A 550 -26.15 10.91 -19.56
CA SER A 550 -26.05 12.14 -20.35
C SER A 550 -27.40 12.87 -20.49
N GLY A 551 -28.47 12.13 -20.81
CA GLY A 551 -29.80 12.71 -20.99
C GLY A 551 -30.51 13.11 -19.69
N SER A 552 -30.09 12.58 -18.54
CA SER A 552 -30.72 12.87 -17.24
C SER A 552 -29.89 13.81 -16.37
N LEU A 553 -28.75 14.31 -16.84
CA LEU A 553 -27.96 15.36 -16.17
C LEU A 553 -28.74 16.67 -15.98
N SER A 554 -29.87 16.84 -16.69
CA SER A 554 -30.80 17.96 -16.54
C SER A 554 -31.92 17.73 -15.50
N ASP A 555 -32.11 16.50 -14.99
CA ASP A 555 -33.16 16.14 -14.01
C ASP A 555 -32.64 15.14 -12.95
N PRO A 556 -31.96 15.63 -11.89
CA PRO A 556 -31.21 14.81 -10.93
C PRO A 556 -32.02 13.78 -10.10
N PRO A 557 -33.28 14.00 -9.67
CA PRO A 557 -33.99 13.01 -8.86
C PRO A 557 -34.36 11.73 -9.63
N GLY A 558 -34.52 11.80 -10.96
CA GLY A 558 -34.78 10.63 -11.82
C GLY A 558 -33.52 9.84 -12.21
N LEU A 559 -32.35 10.49 -12.16
CA LEU A 559 -31.05 9.93 -12.56
C LEU A 559 -30.67 8.73 -11.69
N ALA A 560 -30.81 8.85 -10.37
CA ALA A 560 -30.35 7.83 -9.42
C ALA A 560 -31.08 6.48 -9.59
N ALA A 561 -32.40 6.52 -9.82
CA ALA A 561 -33.21 5.31 -10.01
C ALA A 561 -32.87 4.61 -11.34
N LYS A 562 -32.80 5.35 -12.44
CA LYS A 562 -32.47 4.80 -13.76
C LYS A 562 -31.04 4.28 -13.84
N ALA A 563 -30.09 4.98 -13.21
CA ALA A 563 -28.71 4.54 -13.15
C ALA A 563 -28.53 3.28 -12.27
N ALA A 564 -29.26 3.18 -11.16
CA ALA A 564 -29.25 1.97 -10.33
C ALA A 564 -29.80 0.74 -11.07
N GLU A 565 -30.81 0.91 -11.94
CA GLU A 565 -31.31 -0.16 -12.79
C GLU A 565 -30.30 -0.56 -13.88
N GLY A 566 -29.73 0.43 -14.58
CA GLY A 566 -28.68 0.18 -15.58
C GLY A 566 -27.47 -0.53 -14.99
N LYS A 567 -27.04 -0.14 -13.78
CA LYS A 567 -25.97 -0.80 -13.04
C LYS A 567 -26.25 -2.28 -12.82
N LYS A 568 -27.44 -2.64 -12.31
CA LYS A 568 -27.80 -4.05 -12.09
C LYS A 568 -27.74 -4.90 -13.37
N ARG A 569 -28.10 -4.33 -14.52
CA ARG A 569 -28.02 -5.02 -15.81
C ARG A 569 -26.58 -5.27 -16.23
N VAL A 570 -25.72 -4.24 -16.14
CA VAL A 570 -24.29 -4.35 -16.43
C VAL A 570 -23.61 -5.34 -15.49
N ASP A 571 -23.93 -5.32 -14.20
CA ASP A 571 -23.37 -6.24 -13.19
C ASP A 571 -23.71 -7.70 -13.53
N SER A 572 -24.97 -7.97 -13.87
CA SER A 572 -25.44 -9.30 -14.30
C SER A 572 -24.74 -9.80 -15.56
N LEU A 573 -24.53 -8.93 -16.55
CA LEU A 573 -23.83 -9.29 -17.79
C LEU A 573 -22.34 -9.59 -17.55
N VAL A 574 -21.66 -8.78 -16.73
CA VAL A 574 -20.26 -9.03 -16.36
C VAL A 574 -20.12 -10.36 -15.64
N GLU A 575 -21.02 -10.66 -14.69
CA GLU A 575 -21.01 -11.94 -13.97
C GLU A 575 -21.27 -13.13 -14.90
N SER A 576 -22.18 -12.98 -15.87
CA SER A 576 -22.46 -14.00 -16.89
C SER A 576 -21.25 -14.28 -17.78
N ILE A 577 -20.59 -13.23 -18.28
CA ILE A 577 -19.38 -13.34 -19.13
C ILE A 577 -18.24 -13.97 -18.34
N GLU A 578 -18.02 -13.55 -17.10
CA GLU A 578 -17.00 -14.12 -16.23
C GLU A 578 -17.24 -15.61 -15.98
N LYS A 579 -18.50 -16.01 -15.75
CA LYS A 579 -18.86 -17.41 -15.54
C LYS A 579 -18.59 -18.26 -16.79
N GLN A 580 -18.79 -17.70 -17.98
CA GLN A 580 -18.51 -18.37 -19.25
C GLN A 580 -17.04 -18.39 -19.64
N LEU A 581 -16.24 -17.38 -19.26
CA LEU A 581 -14.78 -17.42 -19.44
C LEU A 581 -14.11 -18.44 -18.51
N LYS A 582 -14.75 -18.78 -17.39
CA LYS A 582 -14.28 -19.74 -16.40
C LYS A 582 -14.62 -21.20 -16.74
N GLY A 583 -15.68 -21.43 -17.51
CA GLY A 583 -16.11 -22.76 -17.94
C GLY A 583 -15.58 -23.06 -19.33
#